data_AF-A0A2D6U2D9-F1
#
_entry.id   AF-A0A2D6U2D9-F1
#
_cell.length_a   1.000
_cell.length_b   1.000
_cell.length_c   1.000
_cell.angle_alpha   90.00
_cell.angle_beta   90.00
_cell.angle_gamma   90.00
#
_symmetry.space_group_name_H-M   'P 1'
#
loop_
_entity.id
_entity.type
_entity.pdbx_description
1 polymer ?
#
loop_
_entity_poly.entity_id
_entity_poly.type
_entity_poly.pdbx_seq_one_letter_code
_entity_poly.pdbx_strand_id
1 'polypeptide(L)'
;MRNNFHINEELALFAILGIMMVLFWRKPNSKKSRNSPIQQRFAKPPSAFAVFFAKIITLSILLISASALIEYSTNITDYEEIKCDSREHKHHHKCNYEQYTSNDLKLQLNGFLLTPEVDLGVEVGDELPHTNSPDGPWFWTYYIAGCLALTSGFSLAKKRRRTHVKDMLEAEINLRPIIRRLALDPNGVVEGRIDLPNPVPCSKTSKKENRRIVIIYFFSALMMVTTLLSIYDYFYRIDSEIHFLPKHDLQASALALMALGFVMAANISIKYLSATYSGEDDSVIPSLVRNKRNTNQNSKRVTSREQPVSAKDVLEELAKEMRAARKESELLRGQLEETKMKVSDLEVELEKKTIELEGIQAISVDMERIIQENEQPGNKNLSLMDSVMVGDNLFNGDKIDQQIVNDPKAIAKAAIEAYKAGRQDLESIEFDF
;
A
#
# COMPACT_ATOMS: atom_id res chain seq x y z
N MET A 1 7.11 -14.52 49.76
CA MET A 1 6.78 -14.51 48.32
C MET A 1 7.60 -13.42 47.67
N ARG A 2 8.62 -13.82 46.89
CA ARG A 2 9.62 -12.95 46.27
C ARG A 2 9.70 -13.37 44.80
N ASN A 3 8.73 -12.95 43.99
CA ASN A 3 8.78 -13.17 42.54
C ASN A 3 9.17 -11.83 41.90
N ASN A 4 10.46 -11.72 41.60
CA ASN A 4 10.96 -10.73 40.67
C ASN A 4 10.39 -11.09 39.29
N PHE A 5 9.41 -10.31 38.86
CA PHE A 5 8.99 -10.24 37.47
C PHE A 5 10.24 -10.07 36.58
N HIS A 6 10.40 -10.90 35.55
CA HIS A 6 11.45 -10.86 34.52
C HIS A 6 11.29 -9.64 33.58
N ILE A 7 11.00 -8.45 34.13
CA ILE A 7 10.78 -7.20 33.38
C ILE A 7 12.01 -6.83 32.55
N ASN A 8 13.22 -7.20 32.95
CA ASN A 8 14.43 -6.77 32.24
C ASN A 8 14.60 -7.39 30.84
N GLU A 9 14.08 -8.59 30.58
CA GLU A 9 14.16 -9.21 29.25
C GLU A 9 13.05 -8.71 28.29
N GLU A 10 11.84 -8.55 28.81
CA GLU A 10 10.71 -7.93 28.09
C GLU A 10 11.05 -6.48 27.74
N LEU A 11 11.57 -5.70 28.69
CA LEU A 11 11.92 -4.29 28.49
C LEU A 11 13.11 -4.12 27.53
N ALA A 12 14.03 -5.08 27.48
CA ALA A 12 15.08 -5.13 26.45
C ALA A 12 14.50 -5.41 25.06
N LEU A 13 13.54 -6.33 24.94
CA LEU A 13 12.82 -6.57 23.67
C LEU A 13 12.02 -5.34 23.23
N PHE A 14 11.37 -4.64 24.15
CA PHE A 14 10.66 -3.39 23.87
C PHE A 14 11.59 -2.23 23.51
N ALA A 15 12.75 -2.11 24.16
CA ALA A 15 13.76 -1.13 23.80
C ALA A 15 14.33 -1.38 22.39
N ILE A 16 14.57 -2.64 22.03
CA ILE A 16 15.01 -3.03 20.68
C ILE A 16 13.91 -2.75 19.65
N LEU A 17 12.64 -3.07 19.96
CA LEU A 17 11.50 -2.74 19.10
C LEU A 17 11.31 -1.23 18.93
N GLY A 18 11.49 -0.44 19.99
CA GLY A 18 11.41 1.02 19.98
C GLY A 18 12.52 1.66 19.13
N ILE A 19 13.76 1.22 19.32
CA ILE A 19 14.91 1.65 18.49
C ILE A 19 14.68 1.31 17.02
N MET A 20 14.14 0.11 16.74
CA MET A 20 13.82 -0.31 15.39
C MET A 20 12.68 0.52 14.77
N MET A 21 11.68 0.92 15.56
CA MET A 21 10.61 1.80 15.12
C MET A 21 11.12 3.21 14.77
N VAL A 22 12.00 3.76 15.60
CA VAL A 22 12.64 5.08 15.38
C VAL A 22 13.52 5.06 14.12
N LEU A 23 14.27 3.98 13.91
CA LEU A 23 15.04 3.78 12.69
C LEU A 23 14.15 3.63 11.44
N PHE A 24 12.94 3.08 11.60
CA PHE A 24 11.96 2.93 10.52
C PHE A 24 11.22 4.24 10.17
N TRP A 25 11.02 5.13 11.15
CA TRP A 25 10.49 6.48 10.94
C TRP A 25 11.50 7.44 10.32
N ARG A 26 12.80 7.13 10.38
CA ARG A 26 13.85 7.87 9.68
C ARG A 26 13.78 7.56 8.17
N LYS A 27 12.82 8.20 7.52
CA LYS A 27 12.54 8.16 6.08
C LYS A 27 13.85 8.29 5.28
N PRO A 28 14.24 7.33 4.43
CA PRO A 28 15.28 7.58 3.45
C PRO A 28 14.74 8.65 2.51
N ASN A 29 15.47 9.77 2.38
CA ASN A 29 15.18 10.87 1.47
C ASN A 29 15.13 10.35 0.03
N SER A 30 13.96 9.86 -0.38
CA SER A 30 13.66 9.49 -1.75
C SER A 30 13.46 10.79 -2.53
N LYS A 31 14.51 11.20 -3.24
CA LYS A 31 14.45 12.21 -4.29
C LYS A 31 13.33 11.81 -5.27
N LYS A 32 12.25 12.60 -5.31
CA LYS A 32 11.15 12.45 -6.25
C LYS A 32 11.68 12.69 -7.68
N SER A 33 11.90 11.62 -8.44
CA SER A 33 11.93 11.69 -9.90
C SER A 33 10.50 11.97 -10.38
N ARG A 34 10.32 13.13 -10.98
CA ARG A 34 9.06 13.61 -11.57
C ARG A 34 9.21 13.44 -13.07
N ASN A 35 8.49 12.48 -13.63
CA ASN A 35 7.98 12.38 -15.00
C ASN A 35 7.87 10.88 -15.37
N SER A 36 6.66 10.36 -15.35
CA SER A 36 6.30 9.16 -16.11
C SER A 36 4.84 9.32 -16.54
N PRO A 37 4.51 8.97 -17.80
CA PRO A 37 3.15 9.06 -18.31
C PRO A 37 2.24 8.11 -17.53
N ILE A 38 0.93 8.27 -17.71
CA ILE A 38 -0.16 7.57 -17.02
C ILE A 38 -0.04 6.04 -17.27
N GLN A 39 0.86 5.39 -16.55
CA GLN A 39 0.82 3.96 -16.29
C GLN A 39 -0.12 3.78 -15.10
N GLN A 40 -1.11 2.89 -15.26
CA GLN A 40 -2.00 2.47 -14.18
C GLN A 40 -1.19 2.33 -12.90
N ARG A 41 -1.56 3.06 -11.84
CA ARG A 41 -0.85 3.05 -10.56
C ARG A 41 -1.04 1.68 -9.90
N PHE A 42 -0.26 0.71 -10.33
CA PHE A 42 -0.15 -0.57 -9.66
C PHE A 42 0.31 -0.34 -8.22
N ALA A 43 -0.39 -0.94 -7.26
CA ALA A 43 -0.02 -0.85 -5.86
C ALA A 43 1.34 -1.54 -5.68
N LYS A 44 2.41 -0.75 -5.52
CA LYS A 44 3.75 -1.27 -5.35
C LYS A 44 3.82 -2.11 -4.06
N PRO A 45 4.43 -3.30 -4.10
CA PRO A 45 4.58 -4.10 -2.89
C PRO A 45 5.44 -3.36 -1.85
N PRO A 46 5.15 -3.53 -0.54
CA PRO A 46 6.02 -3.04 0.52
C PRO A 46 7.44 -3.60 0.38
N SER A 47 8.42 -2.85 0.91
CA SER A 47 9.81 -3.28 0.91
C SER A 47 9.98 -4.59 1.67
N ALA A 48 10.96 -5.41 1.26
CA ALA A 48 11.25 -6.68 1.93
C ALA A 48 11.56 -6.48 3.42
N PHE A 49 12.27 -5.40 3.75
CA PHE A 49 12.54 -4.98 5.13
C PHE A 49 11.26 -4.69 5.91
N ALA A 50 10.32 -3.91 5.35
CA ALA A 50 9.05 -3.62 6.02
C ALA A 50 8.24 -4.89 6.32
N VAL A 51 8.21 -5.85 5.38
CA VAL A 51 7.54 -7.14 5.58
C VAL A 51 8.24 -7.98 6.65
N PHE A 52 9.58 -7.94 6.73
CA PHE A 52 10.35 -8.63 7.76
C PHE A 52 10.05 -8.06 9.15
N PHE A 53 10.08 -6.73 9.30
CA PHE A 53 9.74 -6.05 10.55
C PHE A 53 8.31 -6.33 11.01
N ALA A 54 7.35 -6.23 10.09
CA ALA A 54 5.96 -6.53 10.41
C ALA A 54 5.80 -7.97 10.93
N LYS A 55 6.56 -8.93 10.39
CA LYS A 55 6.55 -10.32 10.89
C LYS A 55 7.14 -10.46 12.29
N ILE A 56 8.23 -9.75 12.58
CA ILE A 56 8.82 -9.74 13.92
C ILE A 56 7.82 -9.17 14.92
N ILE A 57 7.19 -8.04 14.61
CA ILE A 57 6.16 -7.44 15.47
C ILE A 57 5.00 -8.41 15.69
N THR A 58 4.50 -9.09 14.65
CA THR A 58 3.43 -10.08 14.84
C THR A 58 3.88 -11.27 15.69
N LEU A 59 5.14 -11.68 15.59
CA LEU A 59 5.68 -12.79 16.38
C LEU A 59 5.84 -12.37 17.85
N SER A 60 6.34 -11.16 18.13
CA SER A 60 6.49 -10.67 19.50
C SER A 60 5.13 -10.52 20.18
N ILE A 61 4.13 -9.97 19.49
CA ILE A 61 2.75 -9.87 20.02
C ILE A 61 2.16 -11.26 20.28
N LEU A 62 2.40 -12.22 19.38
CA LEU A 62 1.96 -13.61 19.58
C LEU A 62 2.62 -14.24 20.82
N LEU A 63 3.91 -14.00 21.04
CA LEU A 63 4.62 -14.52 22.21
C LEU A 63 4.11 -13.90 23.52
N ILE A 64 3.92 -12.58 23.55
CA ILE A 64 3.40 -11.87 24.74
C ILE A 64 1.96 -12.31 25.06
N SER A 65 1.11 -12.44 24.04
CA SER A 65 -0.27 -12.90 24.25
C SER A 65 -0.33 -14.37 24.69
N ALA A 66 0.58 -15.22 24.19
CA ALA A 66 0.68 -16.60 24.64
C ALA A 66 1.20 -16.70 26.08
N SER A 67 2.21 -15.91 26.46
CA SER A 67 2.72 -15.90 27.84
C SER A 67 1.65 -15.40 28.82
N ALA A 68 0.92 -14.34 28.47
CA ALA A 68 -0.20 -13.84 29.29
C ALA A 68 -1.29 -14.91 29.51
N LEU A 69 -1.67 -15.67 28.46
CA LEU A 69 -2.65 -16.76 28.63
C LEU A 69 -2.11 -17.94 29.45
N ILE A 70 -0.81 -18.22 29.37
CA ILE A 70 -0.17 -19.25 30.21
C ILE A 70 -0.18 -18.82 31.67
N GLU A 71 0.18 -17.57 31.96
CA GLU A 71 0.13 -17.00 33.32
C GLU A 71 -1.31 -16.98 33.87
N TYR A 72 -2.27 -16.62 33.03
CA TYR A 72 -3.69 -16.68 33.39
C TYR A 72 -4.14 -18.12 33.71
N SER A 73 -3.72 -19.09 32.90
CA SER A 73 -3.96 -20.52 33.16
C SER A 73 -3.37 -20.97 34.49
N THR A 74 -2.15 -20.54 34.83
CA THR A 74 -1.53 -20.90 36.12
C THR A 74 -2.29 -20.27 37.28
N ASN A 75 -2.70 -19.00 37.16
CA ASN A 75 -3.46 -18.31 38.20
C ASN A 75 -4.83 -18.98 38.45
N ILE A 76 -5.51 -19.48 37.41
CA ILE A 76 -6.76 -20.24 37.59
C ILE A 76 -6.50 -21.55 38.33
N THR A 77 -5.41 -22.24 37.98
CA THR A 77 -5.06 -23.52 38.61
C THR A 77 -4.79 -23.33 40.10
N ASP A 78 -3.98 -22.33 40.44
CA ASP A 78 -3.68 -21.96 41.83
C ASP A 78 -4.95 -21.56 42.60
N TYR A 79 -5.85 -20.80 41.95
CA TYR A 79 -7.12 -20.40 42.53
C TYR A 79 -8.01 -21.61 42.86
N GLU A 80 -8.15 -22.56 41.93
CA GLU A 80 -8.94 -23.78 42.16
C GLU A 80 -8.31 -24.67 43.24
N GLU A 81 -6.98 -24.75 43.31
CA GLU A 81 -6.26 -25.50 44.35
C GLU A 81 -6.50 -24.91 45.76
N ILE A 82 -6.37 -23.58 45.91
CA ILE A 82 -6.65 -22.88 47.17
C ILE A 82 -8.12 -23.04 47.59
N LYS A 83 -9.04 -22.92 46.63
CA LYS A 83 -10.48 -23.10 46.87
C LYS A 83 -10.79 -24.52 47.35
N CYS A 84 -10.10 -25.53 46.82
CA CYS A 84 -10.20 -26.91 47.26
C CYS A 84 -9.69 -27.11 48.70
N ASP A 85 -8.47 -26.67 49.02
CA ASP A 85 -7.87 -26.86 50.35
C ASP A 85 -8.72 -26.20 51.47
N SER A 86 -9.28 -25.01 51.19
CA SER A 86 -10.16 -24.29 52.11
C SER A 86 -11.49 -25.02 52.41
N ARG A 87 -12.00 -25.82 51.46
CA ARG A 87 -13.25 -26.60 51.63
C ARG A 87 -12.99 -27.93 52.34
N GLU A 88 -11.83 -28.54 52.13
CA GLU A 88 -11.44 -29.81 52.75
C GLU A 88 -11.30 -29.69 54.28
N HIS A 89 -10.85 -28.53 54.78
CA HIS A 89 -10.79 -28.23 56.21
C HIS A 89 -12.17 -28.15 56.89
N LYS A 90 -13.27 -28.00 56.12
CA LYS A 90 -14.63 -27.90 56.68
C LYS A 90 -15.43 -29.19 56.57
N HIS A 91 -15.20 -30.05 55.58
CA HIS A 91 -15.86 -31.36 55.47
C HIS A 91 -15.00 -32.37 54.69
N HIS A 92 -14.96 -33.63 55.15
CA HIS A 92 -14.31 -34.80 54.52
C HIS A 92 -14.94 -35.22 53.17
N HIS A 93 -15.12 -34.29 52.24
CA HIS A 93 -15.57 -34.58 50.89
C HIS A 93 -14.43 -34.37 49.91
N LYS A 94 -14.23 -35.38 49.04
CA LYS A 94 -13.31 -35.33 47.91
C LYS A 94 -13.54 -34.04 47.13
N CYS A 95 -12.49 -33.26 46.89
CA CYS A 95 -12.62 -32.08 46.05
C CYS A 95 -12.97 -32.54 44.62
N ASN A 96 -14.22 -32.31 44.21
CA ASN A 96 -14.58 -32.43 42.80
C ASN A 96 -14.25 -31.09 42.17
N TYR A 97 -13.18 -31.05 41.37
CA TYR A 97 -12.86 -29.91 40.54
C TYR A 97 -14.06 -29.56 39.65
N GLU A 98 -14.70 -28.41 39.91
CA GLU A 98 -16.01 -28.08 39.32
C GLU A 98 -15.89 -27.56 37.88
N GLN A 99 -14.75 -26.99 37.47
CA GLN A 99 -14.61 -26.28 36.19
C GLN A 99 -13.27 -26.52 35.46
N TYR A 100 -12.22 -25.72 35.69
CA TYR A 100 -11.01 -25.67 34.84
C TYR A 100 -10.15 -26.93 34.92
N THR A 101 -10.05 -27.55 36.09
CA THR A 101 -9.31 -28.80 36.35
C THR A 101 -10.17 -30.06 36.24
N SER A 102 -11.43 -29.94 35.81
CA SER A 102 -12.30 -31.10 35.57
C SER A 102 -11.83 -31.95 34.38
N ASN A 103 -12.25 -33.22 34.27
CA ASN A 103 -11.90 -34.08 33.14
C ASN A 103 -12.72 -33.80 31.86
N ASP A 104 -13.72 -32.92 31.92
CA ASP A 104 -14.59 -32.59 30.78
C ASP A 104 -14.09 -31.32 30.10
N LEU A 105 -13.67 -31.44 28.83
CA LEU A 105 -13.17 -30.34 28.00
C LEU A 105 -14.12 -29.11 27.99
N LYS A 106 -15.44 -29.33 28.03
CA LYS A 106 -16.41 -28.23 28.01
C LYS A 106 -16.37 -27.43 29.32
N LEU A 107 -16.25 -28.13 30.44
CA LEU A 107 -16.11 -27.52 31.77
C LEU A 107 -14.74 -26.86 31.92
N GLN A 108 -13.68 -27.47 31.38
CA GLN A 108 -12.35 -26.86 31.31
C GLN A 108 -12.38 -25.54 30.54
N LEU A 109 -12.97 -25.53 29.35
CA LEU A 109 -13.02 -24.33 28.51
C LEU A 109 -13.87 -23.22 29.13
N ASN A 110 -14.99 -23.59 29.76
CA ASN A 110 -15.83 -22.63 30.48
C ASN A 110 -15.12 -22.07 31.73
N GLY A 111 -14.44 -22.93 32.51
CA GLY A 111 -13.64 -22.50 33.65
C GLY A 111 -12.49 -21.58 33.23
N PHE A 112 -11.87 -21.83 32.08
CA PHE A 112 -10.85 -20.94 31.54
C PHE A 112 -11.44 -19.59 31.12
N LEU A 113 -12.55 -19.57 30.38
CA LEU A 113 -13.02 -18.36 29.71
C LEU A 113 -13.92 -17.46 30.57
N LEU A 114 -14.49 -17.98 31.66
CA LEU A 114 -15.58 -17.34 32.40
C LEU A 114 -15.33 -17.21 33.90
N THR A 115 -14.13 -17.51 34.42
CA THR A 115 -13.82 -17.34 35.84
C THR A 115 -13.47 -15.87 36.13
N PRO A 116 -14.36 -15.09 36.78
CA PRO A 116 -14.17 -13.66 36.98
C PRO A 116 -13.37 -13.32 38.24
N GLU A 117 -12.93 -14.34 38.99
CA GLU A 117 -12.29 -14.22 40.30
C GLU A 117 -10.75 -14.30 40.21
N VAL A 118 -10.22 -14.45 38.99
CA VAL A 118 -8.80 -14.66 38.71
C VAL A 118 -8.30 -13.55 37.81
N ASP A 119 -7.26 -12.85 38.23
CA ASP A 119 -6.73 -11.68 37.53
C ASP A 119 -5.26 -11.88 37.13
N LEU A 120 -4.83 -11.17 36.09
CA LEU A 120 -3.42 -11.11 35.68
C LEU A 120 -2.64 -10.00 36.42
N GLY A 121 -3.34 -9.19 37.21
CA GLY A 121 -2.76 -8.03 37.91
C GLY A 121 -2.48 -6.85 36.97
N VAL A 122 -3.22 -6.76 35.86
CA VAL A 122 -3.23 -5.67 34.91
C VAL A 122 -4.36 -4.71 35.26
N GLU A 123 -4.04 -3.75 36.12
CA GLU A 123 -4.97 -2.79 36.73
C GLU A 123 -5.50 -1.71 35.75
N VAL A 124 -5.30 -1.91 34.44
CA VAL A 124 -5.70 -1.01 33.35
C VAL A 124 -6.91 -1.60 32.66
N GLY A 125 -8.08 -0.99 32.82
CA GLY A 125 -9.32 -1.51 32.24
C GLY A 125 -10.14 -2.41 33.17
N ASP A 126 -9.91 -2.41 34.49
CA ASP A 126 -10.60 -3.28 35.46
C ASP A 126 -12.11 -3.01 35.53
N GLU A 127 -12.57 -1.80 35.16
CA GLU A 127 -13.99 -1.48 35.11
C GLU A 127 -14.69 -2.09 33.89
N LEU A 128 -13.93 -2.57 32.91
CA LEU A 128 -14.49 -3.35 31.81
C LEU A 128 -14.94 -4.72 32.32
N PRO A 129 -15.96 -5.33 31.69
CA PRO A 129 -16.32 -6.71 31.99
C PRO A 129 -15.07 -7.58 31.90
N HIS A 130 -14.74 -8.32 32.96
CA HIS A 130 -13.53 -9.15 33.09
C HIS A 130 -13.18 -9.85 31.78
N THR A 131 -14.19 -10.42 31.11
CA THR A 131 -14.03 -11.07 29.80
C THR A 131 -13.22 -10.26 28.78
N ASN A 132 -13.43 -8.95 28.66
CA ASN A 132 -12.84 -8.09 27.63
C ASN A 132 -11.74 -7.15 28.16
N SER A 133 -11.48 -7.13 29.47
CA SER A 133 -10.38 -6.36 30.03
C SER A 133 -9.04 -7.04 29.71
N PRO A 134 -7.91 -6.32 29.80
CA PRO A 134 -6.57 -6.91 29.72
C PRO A 134 -6.29 -7.98 30.79
N ASP A 135 -7.06 -8.01 31.88
CA ASP A 135 -7.04 -9.10 32.87
C ASP A 135 -7.79 -10.35 32.41
N GLY A 136 -8.66 -10.21 31.40
CA GLY A 136 -9.44 -11.30 30.84
C GLY A 136 -8.71 -12.13 29.79
N PRO A 137 -9.08 -13.41 29.65
CA PRO A 137 -8.52 -14.28 28.63
C PRO A 137 -8.94 -13.84 27.21
N TRP A 138 -10.16 -13.29 27.01
CA TRP A 138 -10.60 -12.99 25.65
C TRP A 138 -9.76 -11.91 24.98
N PHE A 139 -9.34 -10.90 25.74
CA PHE A 139 -8.47 -9.84 25.24
C PHE A 139 -7.22 -10.41 24.55
N TRP A 140 -6.56 -11.35 25.19
CA TRP A 140 -5.36 -12.02 24.66
C TRP A 140 -5.69 -13.02 23.54
N THR A 141 -6.83 -13.72 23.61
CA THR A 141 -7.25 -14.59 22.51
C THR A 141 -7.52 -13.83 21.21
N TYR A 142 -8.04 -12.59 21.28
CA TYR A 142 -8.23 -11.74 20.11
C TYR A 142 -6.90 -11.35 19.46
N TYR A 143 -5.87 -11.05 20.27
CA TYR A 143 -4.51 -10.82 19.76
C TYR A 143 -3.94 -12.06 19.06
N ILE A 144 -4.09 -13.25 19.64
CA ILE A 144 -3.62 -14.50 19.00
C ILE A 144 -4.37 -14.74 17.69
N ALA A 145 -5.71 -14.66 17.69
CA ALA A 145 -6.52 -14.85 16.49
C ALA A 145 -6.17 -13.83 15.39
N GLY A 146 -5.95 -12.57 15.77
CA GLY A 146 -5.48 -11.51 14.89
C GLY A 146 -4.09 -11.79 14.31
N CYS A 147 -3.14 -12.20 15.13
CA CYS A 147 -1.78 -12.57 14.69
C CYS A 147 -1.79 -13.78 13.74
N LEU A 148 -2.64 -14.78 13.97
CA LEU A 148 -2.85 -15.89 13.04
C LEU A 148 -3.44 -15.42 11.70
N ALA A 149 -4.40 -14.49 11.74
CA ALA A 149 -4.92 -13.88 10.52
C ALA A 149 -3.83 -13.13 9.74
N LEU A 150 -2.98 -12.35 10.41
CA LEU A 150 -1.88 -11.60 9.80
C LEU A 150 -0.82 -12.51 9.18
N THR A 151 -0.36 -13.52 9.91
CA THR A 151 0.62 -14.50 9.42
C THR A 151 0.09 -15.27 8.21
N SER A 152 -1.20 -15.65 8.23
CA SER A 152 -1.86 -16.24 7.07
C SER A 152 -1.87 -15.30 5.86
N GLY A 153 -2.11 -14.00 6.08
CA GLY A 153 -2.07 -12.97 5.03
C GLY A 153 -0.68 -12.85 4.37
N PHE A 154 0.38 -12.78 5.18
CA PHE A 154 1.74 -12.76 4.67
C PHE A 154 2.11 -14.03 3.89
N SER A 155 1.64 -15.20 4.33
CA SER A 155 1.89 -16.48 3.67
C SER A 155 1.26 -16.54 2.28
N LEU A 156 0.01 -16.06 2.15
CA LEU A 156 -0.74 -16.02 0.88
C LEU A 156 -0.08 -15.07 -0.11
N ALA A 157 0.21 -13.84 0.32
CA ALA A 157 0.89 -12.86 -0.53
C ALA A 157 2.28 -13.35 -0.99
N LYS A 158 3.04 -14.01 -0.10
CA LYS A 158 4.33 -14.66 -0.48
C LYS A 158 4.14 -15.78 -1.49
N LYS A 159 3.09 -16.61 -1.34
CA LYS A 159 2.77 -17.67 -2.29
C LYS A 159 2.44 -17.09 -3.67
N ARG A 160 1.57 -16.07 -3.75
CA ARG A 160 1.23 -15.38 -5.00
C ARG A 160 2.46 -14.80 -5.69
N ARG A 161 3.30 -14.08 -4.95
CA ARG A 161 4.55 -13.53 -5.49
C ARG A 161 5.46 -14.61 -6.06
N ARG A 162 5.61 -15.75 -5.35
CA ARG A 162 6.42 -16.87 -5.82
C ARG A 162 5.84 -17.50 -7.09
N THR A 163 4.52 -17.67 -7.17
CA THR A 163 3.86 -18.18 -8.37
C THR A 163 4.10 -17.24 -9.55
N HIS A 164 3.82 -15.94 -9.39
CA HIS A 164 4.02 -14.96 -10.46
C HIS A 164 5.48 -14.89 -10.93
N VAL A 165 6.46 -14.94 -10.02
CA VAL A 165 7.89 -14.98 -10.41
C VAL A 165 8.25 -16.25 -11.18
N LYS A 166 7.65 -17.39 -10.83
CA LYS A 166 7.83 -18.63 -11.60
C LYS A 166 7.23 -18.52 -12.99
N ASP A 167 6.02 -18.00 -13.10
CA ASP A 167 5.33 -17.82 -14.38
C ASP A 167 6.12 -16.86 -15.30
N MET A 168 6.68 -15.77 -14.74
CA MET A 168 7.58 -14.86 -15.45
C MET A 168 8.85 -15.57 -15.95
N LEU A 169 9.48 -16.38 -15.11
CA LEU A 169 10.71 -17.08 -15.45
C LEU A 169 10.47 -18.17 -16.50
N GLU A 170 9.34 -18.87 -16.42
CA GLU A 170 8.90 -19.83 -17.42
C GLU A 170 8.63 -19.15 -18.77
N ALA A 171 7.96 -18.00 -18.77
CA ALA A 171 7.76 -17.19 -19.96
C ALA A 171 9.09 -16.71 -20.56
N GLU A 172 10.05 -16.26 -19.74
CA GLU A 172 11.39 -15.85 -20.20
C GLU A 172 12.15 -17.01 -20.88
N ILE A 173 12.10 -18.21 -20.28
CA ILE A 173 12.73 -19.42 -20.86
C ILE A 173 12.10 -19.74 -22.23
N ASN A 174 10.78 -19.66 -22.34
CA ASN A 174 10.05 -19.92 -23.57
C ASN A 174 10.32 -18.86 -24.65
N LEU A 175 10.57 -17.61 -24.25
CA LEU A 175 10.87 -16.50 -25.16
C LEU A 175 12.28 -16.55 -25.76
N ARG A 176 13.31 -17.01 -25.02
CA ARG A 176 14.71 -17.06 -25.51
C ARG A 176 14.89 -17.70 -26.90
N PRO A 177 14.36 -18.90 -27.19
CA PRO A 177 14.52 -19.51 -28.51
C PRO A 177 13.74 -18.76 -29.61
N ILE A 178 12.62 -18.13 -29.24
CA ILE A 178 11.76 -17.39 -30.17
C ILE A 178 12.42 -16.07 -30.57
N ILE A 179 13.08 -15.37 -29.64
CA ILE A 179 13.81 -14.13 -29.92
C ILE A 179 14.88 -14.36 -30.99
N ARG A 180 15.60 -15.49 -30.95
CA ARG A 180 16.58 -15.84 -31.97
C ARG A 180 15.94 -16.08 -33.34
N ARG A 181 14.75 -16.68 -33.38
CA ARG A 181 13.99 -16.88 -34.63
C ARG A 181 13.45 -15.55 -35.17
N LEU A 182 12.95 -14.67 -34.29
CA LEU A 182 12.50 -13.32 -34.65
C LEU A 182 13.63 -12.46 -35.22
N ALA A 183 14.84 -12.58 -34.68
CA ALA A 183 16.00 -11.84 -35.17
C ALA A 183 16.43 -12.27 -36.59
N LEU A 184 16.14 -13.52 -36.98
CA LEU A 184 16.42 -14.05 -38.31
C LEU A 184 15.27 -13.81 -39.29
N ASP A 185 14.03 -13.78 -38.82
CA ASP A 185 12.83 -13.53 -39.61
C ASP A 185 11.82 -12.65 -38.83
N PRO A 186 11.93 -11.32 -38.94
CA PRO A 186 11.07 -10.40 -38.22
C PRO A 186 9.61 -10.44 -38.71
N ASN A 187 9.37 -10.82 -39.96
CA ASN A 187 8.02 -10.92 -40.54
C ASN A 187 7.32 -12.24 -40.19
N GLY A 188 8.07 -13.23 -39.69
CA GLY A 188 7.54 -14.55 -39.32
C GLY A 188 6.41 -14.54 -38.29
N VAL A 189 6.31 -13.49 -37.46
CA VAL A 189 5.18 -13.31 -36.51
C VAL A 189 3.90 -12.88 -37.25
N VAL A 190 4.01 -11.93 -38.18
CA VAL A 190 2.86 -11.38 -38.92
C VAL A 190 2.27 -12.42 -39.89
N GLU A 191 3.14 -13.26 -40.43
CA GLU A 191 2.78 -14.35 -41.33
C GLU A 191 2.36 -15.64 -40.60
N GLY A 192 2.47 -15.69 -39.26
CA GLY A 192 2.07 -16.85 -38.45
C GLY A 192 3.01 -18.05 -38.54
N ARG A 193 4.27 -17.83 -38.96
CA ARG A 193 5.34 -18.84 -38.96
C ARG A 193 6.00 -18.99 -37.58
N ILE A 194 5.92 -17.94 -36.76
CA ILE A 194 6.43 -17.89 -35.39
C ILE A 194 5.27 -17.61 -34.43
N ASP A 195 4.95 -18.58 -33.57
CA ASP A 195 3.93 -18.44 -32.53
C ASP A 195 4.57 -17.81 -31.27
N LEU A 196 4.03 -16.67 -30.82
CA LEU A 196 4.45 -16.02 -29.58
C LEU A 196 3.78 -16.71 -28.37
N PRO A 197 4.51 -17.00 -27.28
CA PRO A 197 3.93 -17.61 -26.08
C PRO A 197 2.91 -16.66 -25.47
N ASN A 198 1.92 -17.18 -24.73
CA ASN A 198 0.91 -16.32 -24.09
C ASN A 198 1.57 -15.34 -23.11
N PRO A 199 1.09 -14.08 -23.06
CA PRO A 199 1.63 -13.11 -22.12
C PRO A 199 1.25 -13.54 -20.71
N VAL A 200 2.13 -13.29 -19.75
CA VAL A 200 1.82 -13.56 -18.36
C VAL A 200 0.98 -12.39 -17.84
N PRO A 201 -0.28 -12.63 -17.45
CA PRO A 201 -1.20 -11.56 -17.08
C PRO A 201 -0.79 -10.91 -15.76
N CYS A 202 -1.09 -9.62 -15.63
CA CYS A 202 -0.93 -8.89 -14.36
C CYS A 202 -1.59 -9.65 -13.20
N SER A 203 -0.85 -9.88 -12.11
CA SER A 203 -1.37 -10.57 -10.93
C SER A 203 -2.32 -9.64 -10.16
N LYS A 204 -3.62 -9.93 -10.25
CA LYS A 204 -4.69 -9.25 -9.50
C LYS A 204 -5.04 -10.01 -8.22
N THR A 205 -5.66 -9.32 -7.26
CA THR A 205 -6.08 -9.93 -6.00
C THR A 205 -7.17 -10.99 -6.22
N SER A 206 -7.02 -12.14 -5.57
CA SER A 206 -8.01 -13.21 -5.61
C SER A 206 -9.18 -12.95 -4.66
N LYS A 207 -10.37 -13.51 -4.92
CA LYS A 207 -11.52 -13.46 -4.00
C LYS A 207 -11.17 -13.96 -2.59
N LYS A 208 -10.32 -14.98 -2.48
CA LYS A 208 -9.85 -15.51 -1.19
C LYS A 208 -8.96 -14.52 -0.44
N GLU A 209 -8.14 -13.76 -1.17
CA GLU A 209 -7.25 -12.74 -0.60
C GLU A 209 -8.07 -11.52 -0.15
N ASN A 210 -9.06 -11.10 -0.94
CA ASN A 210 -9.98 -10.03 -0.54
C ASN A 210 -10.74 -10.40 0.74
N ARG A 211 -11.22 -11.65 0.88
CA ARG A 211 -11.84 -12.12 2.14
C ARG A 211 -10.87 -12.03 3.32
N ARG A 212 -9.59 -12.35 3.12
CA ARG A 212 -8.57 -12.25 4.17
C ARG A 212 -8.24 -10.81 4.54
N ILE A 213 -8.22 -9.89 3.57
CA ILE A 213 -8.07 -8.45 3.82
C ILE A 213 -9.20 -7.96 4.73
N VAL A 214 -10.45 -8.33 4.46
CA VAL A 214 -11.60 -7.97 5.30
C VAL A 214 -11.46 -8.52 6.72
N ILE A 215 -11.04 -9.78 6.86
CA ILE A 215 -10.80 -10.40 8.19
C ILE A 215 -9.70 -9.66 8.96
N ILE A 216 -8.61 -9.27 8.30
CA ILE A 216 -7.51 -8.52 8.93
C ILE A 216 -8.00 -7.14 9.39
N TYR A 217 -8.82 -6.45 8.59
CA TYR A 217 -9.43 -5.18 8.99
C TYR A 217 -10.36 -5.34 10.20
N PHE A 218 -11.19 -6.39 10.21
CA PHE A 218 -12.08 -6.68 11.34
C PHE A 218 -11.30 -6.83 12.64
N PHE A 219 -10.27 -7.69 12.66
CA PHE A 219 -9.44 -7.85 13.86
C PHE A 219 -8.69 -6.56 14.21
N SER A 220 -8.15 -5.83 13.24
CA SER A 220 -7.48 -4.55 13.51
C SER A 220 -8.40 -3.51 14.13
N ALA A 221 -9.67 -3.44 13.70
CA ALA A 221 -10.66 -2.55 14.27
C ALA A 221 -11.09 -3.02 15.67
N LEU A 222 -11.36 -4.31 15.84
CA LEU A 222 -11.70 -4.92 17.13
C LEU A 222 -10.61 -4.61 18.17
N MET A 223 -9.35 -4.90 17.85
CA MET A 223 -8.23 -4.64 18.76
C MET A 223 -8.08 -3.15 19.09
N MET A 224 -8.29 -2.27 18.11
CA MET A 224 -8.22 -0.83 18.34
C MET A 224 -9.33 -0.36 19.29
N VAL A 225 -10.57 -0.83 19.08
CA VAL A 225 -11.70 -0.48 19.95
C VAL A 225 -11.48 -1.02 21.37
N THR A 226 -11.08 -2.28 21.54
CA THR A 226 -10.87 -2.87 22.88
C THR A 226 -9.76 -2.16 23.64
N THR A 227 -8.65 -1.84 22.96
CA THR A 227 -7.51 -1.12 23.58
C THR A 227 -7.82 0.34 23.86
N LEU A 228 -8.61 1.00 23.02
CA LEU A 228 -9.08 2.35 23.31
C LEU A 228 -10.04 2.37 24.51
N LEU A 229 -10.92 1.38 24.65
CA LEU A 229 -11.79 1.27 25.81
C LEU A 229 -11.00 1.05 27.11
N SER A 230 -9.96 0.20 27.08
CA SER A 230 -9.09 -0.02 28.25
C SER A 230 -8.26 1.21 28.61
N ILE A 231 -7.79 1.97 27.60
CA ILE A 231 -7.06 3.22 27.83
C ILE A 231 -7.99 4.35 28.28
N TYR A 232 -9.23 4.39 27.80
CA TYR A 232 -10.23 5.38 28.24
C TYR A 232 -10.54 5.23 29.73
N ASP A 233 -10.71 4.00 30.21
CA ASP A 233 -10.84 3.71 31.64
C ASP A 233 -9.65 4.25 32.46
N TYR A 234 -8.42 4.04 31.96
CA TYR A 234 -7.22 4.61 32.57
C TYR A 234 -7.25 6.15 32.64
N PHE A 235 -7.69 6.85 31.59
CA PHE A 235 -7.83 8.30 31.61
C PHE A 235 -8.95 8.79 32.53
N TYR A 236 -10.05 8.04 32.64
CA TYR A 236 -11.12 8.37 33.58
C TYR A 236 -10.62 8.31 35.03
N ARG A 237 -9.77 7.33 35.36
CA ARG A 237 -9.12 7.25 36.67
C ARG A 237 -8.18 8.44 36.94
N ILE A 238 -7.51 8.99 35.91
CA ILE A 238 -6.69 10.21 36.03
C ILE A 238 -7.51 11.40 36.50
N ASP A 239 -8.73 11.54 35.99
CA ASP A 239 -9.64 12.65 36.35
C ASP A 239 -10.22 12.48 37.77
N SER A 240 -10.21 11.25 38.30
CA SER A 240 -10.78 10.91 39.62
C SER A 240 -9.83 11.09 40.83
N GLU A 241 -8.66 11.71 40.65
CA GLU A 241 -7.65 12.00 41.70
C GLU A 241 -7.06 10.76 42.43
N ILE A 242 -7.21 9.55 41.89
CA ILE A 242 -6.57 8.35 42.44
C ILE A 242 -5.06 8.40 42.14
N HIS A 243 -4.20 8.28 43.16
CA HIS A 243 -2.75 8.28 42.99
C HIS A 243 -2.27 7.08 42.16
N PHE A 244 -1.71 7.35 40.97
CA PHE A 244 -1.12 6.31 40.13
C PHE A 244 0.23 5.84 40.68
N LEU A 245 0.37 4.53 40.81
CA LEU A 245 1.68 3.90 40.87
C LEU A 245 2.33 3.94 39.46
N PRO A 246 3.67 4.09 39.37
CA PRO A 246 4.39 4.08 38.08
C PRO A 246 4.21 2.79 37.27
N LYS A 247 3.67 1.73 37.89
CA LYS A 247 3.30 0.47 37.26
C LYS A 247 2.17 0.64 36.22
N HIS A 248 1.18 1.50 36.48
CA HIS A 248 0.04 1.69 35.58
C HIS A 248 0.44 2.39 34.29
N ASP A 249 1.31 3.40 34.37
CA ASP A 249 1.79 4.14 33.19
C ASP A 249 2.58 3.21 32.25
N LEU A 250 3.36 2.29 32.83
CA LEU A 250 4.10 1.28 32.08
C LEU A 250 3.15 0.27 31.40
N GLN A 251 2.13 -0.20 32.11
CA GLN A 251 1.13 -1.12 31.54
C GLN A 251 0.32 -0.47 30.41
N ALA A 252 -0.20 0.75 30.63
CA ALA A 252 -0.98 1.48 29.63
C ALA A 252 -0.15 1.81 28.38
N SER A 253 1.10 2.25 28.57
CA SER A 253 2.01 2.52 27.44
C SER A 253 2.40 1.26 26.67
N ALA A 254 2.63 0.13 27.35
CA ALA A 254 2.91 -1.14 26.71
C ALA A 254 1.72 -1.63 25.86
N LEU A 255 0.49 -1.56 26.39
CA LEU A 255 -0.73 -1.92 25.66
C LEU A 255 -0.94 -1.01 24.44
N ALA A 256 -0.74 0.30 24.58
CA ALA A 256 -0.83 1.25 23.48
C ALA A 256 0.20 0.97 22.36
N LEU A 257 1.44 0.67 22.74
CA LEU A 257 2.51 0.33 21.79
C LEU A 257 2.23 -0.99 21.08
N MET A 258 1.68 -1.98 21.79
CA MET A 258 1.26 -3.25 21.21
C MET A 258 0.13 -3.06 20.19
N ALA A 259 -0.90 -2.29 20.53
CA ALA A 259 -2.01 -1.96 19.63
C ALA A 259 -1.50 -1.24 18.36
N LEU A 260 -0.64 -0.25 18.53
CA LEU A 260 -0.04 0.49 17.41
C LEU A 260 0.83 -0.42 16.53
N GLY A 261 1.66 -1.27 17.14
CA GLY A 261 2.46 -2.28 16.44
C GLY A 261 1.59 -3.23 15.61
N PHE A 262 0.48 -3.70 16.19
CA PHE A 262 -0.48 -4.55 15.50
C PHE A 262 -1.10 -3.85 14.28
N VAL A 263 -1.57 -2.60 14.44
CA VAL A 263 -2.17 -1.82 13.35
C VAL A 263 -1.16 -1.54 12.23
N MET A 264 0.09 -1.24 12.58
CA MET A 264 1.15 -1.07 11.58
C MET A 264 1.40 -2.38 10.81
N ALA A 265 1.51 -3.51 11.51
CA ALA A 265 1.70 -4.81 10.88
C ALA A 265 0.51 -5.20 9.99
N ALA A 266 -0.72 -4.90 10.42
CA ALA A 266 -1.95 -5.10 9.65
C ALA A 266 -1.93 -4.29 8.36
N ASN A 267 -1.62 -2.99 8.43
CA ASN A 267 -1.53 -2.13 7.26
C ASN A 267 -0.45 -2.61 6.26
N ILE A 268 0.70 -3.08 6.75
CA ILE A 268 1.75 -3.65 5.89
C ILE A 268 1.27 -4.95 5.24
N SER A 269 0.61 -5.82 6.00
CA SER A 269 0.04 -7.08 5.49
C SER A 269 -1.00 -6.83 4.40
N ILE A 270 -1.92 -5.88 4.63
CA ILE A 270 -2.94 -5.48 3.66
C ILE A 270 -2.30 -4.92 2.40
N LYS A 271 -1.34 -3.99 2.52
CA LYS A 271 -0.60 -3.47 1.36
C LYS A 271 0.13 -4.56 0.60
N TYR A 272 0.65 -5.57 1.29
CA TYR A 272 1.31 -6.70 0.67
C TYR A 272 0.33 -7.62 -0.07
N LEU A 273 -0.86 -7.86 0.50
CA LEU A 273 -1.94 -8.61 -0.12
C LEU A 273 -2.58 -7.85 -1.29
N SER A 274 -2.73 -6.54 -1.21
CA SER A 274 -3.30 -5.70 -2.27
C SER A 274 -2.31 -5.36 -3.38
N ALA A 275 -1.02 -5.70 -3.22
CA ALA A 275 0.01 -5.41 -4.20
C ALA A 275 -0.26 -6.14 -5.51
N THR A 276 -0.28 -5.38 -6.60
CA THR A 276 -0.41 -5.89 -7.97
C THR A 276 0.98 -6.03 -8.56
N TYR A 277 1.28 -7.21 -9.11
CA TYR A 277 2.54 -7.45 -9.80
C TYR A 277 2.33 -7.20 -11.29
N SER A 278 3.20 -6.38 -11.88
CA SER A 278 3.18 -6.06 -13.31
C SER A 278 3.44 -7.33 -14.12
N GLY A 279 2.53 -7.62 -15.05
CA GLY A 279 2.69 -8.58 -16.13
C GLY A 279 2.65 -7.86 -17.49
N GLU A 280 2.67 -8.62 -18.57
CA GLU A 280 2.43 -8.07 -19.90
C GLU A 280 0.91 -7.88 -20.08
N ASP A 281 0.48 -6.65 -20.38
CA ASP A 281 -0.91 -6.41 -20.75
C ASP A 281 -1.15 -6.86 -22.20
N ASP A 282 -2.27 -7.56 -22.44
CA ASP A 282 -2.75 -8.01 -23.76
C ASP A 282 -2.89 -6.86 -24.79
N SER A 283 -2.72 -5.61 -24.36
CA SER A 283 -2.80 -4.41 -25.20
C SER A 283 -1.55 -4.11 -26.02
N VAL A 284 -0.38 -4.68 -25.68
CA VAL A 284 0.87 -4.37 -26.40
C VAL A 284 0.98 -5.12 -27.73
N ILE A 285 0.36 -6.29 -27.84
CA ILE A 285 0.28 -7.07 -29.09
C ILE A 285 -1.17 -7.52 -29.27
N PRO A 286 -1.89 -7.04 -30.30
CA PRO A 286 -3.28 -7.41 -30.53
C PRO A 286 -3.44 -8.94 -30.60
N SER A 287 -4.39 -9.48 -29.83
CA SER A 287 -4.71 -10.92 -29.83
C SER A 287 -5.03 -11.47 -31.23
N LEU A 288 -5.45 -10.61 -32.15
CA LEU A 288 -5.68 -10.90 -33.57
C LEU A 288 -4.42 -11.33 -34.33
N VAL A 289 -3.26 -10.75 -34.01
CA VAL A 289 -1.96 -11.17 -34.59
C VAL A 289 -1.54 -12.51 -33.98
N ARG A 290 -1.86 -12.74 -32.70
CA ARG A 290 -1.47 -13.96 -31.95
C ARG A 290 -2.36 -15.17 -32.27
N ASN A 291 -3.64 -14.98 -32.61
CA ASN A 291 -4.63 -16.06 -32.80
C ASN A 291 -4.94 -16.42 -34.26
N LYS A 292 -4.18 -15.93 -35.25
CA LYS A 292 -4.41 -16.23 -36.68
C LYS A 292 -4.41 -17.73 -37.03
N ARG A 293 -3.93 -18.61 -36.13
CA ARG A 293 -3.98 -20.07 -36.28
C ARG A 293 -5.18 -20.75 -35.61
N ASN A 294 -5.80 -20.16 -34.59
CA ASN A 294 -6.94 -20.76 -33.89
C ASN A 294 -8.24 -20.70 -34.71
N THR A 295 -8.39 -19.70 -35.58
CA THR A 295 -9.52 -19.62 -36.53
C THR A 295 -9.38 -20.67 -37.65
N ASN A 296 -8.15 -21.05 -38.01
CA ASN A 296 -7.89 -22.07 -39.04
C ASN A 296 -7.92 -23.52 -38.52
N GLN A 297 -7.84 -23.75 -37.21
CA GLN A 297 -7.97 -25.09 -36.62
C GLN A 297 -9.40 -25.43 -36.16
N ASN A 298 -10.24 -24.45 -35.82
CA ASN A 298 -11.65 -24.70 -35.48
C ASN A 298 -12.56 -24.92 -36.71
N SER A 299 -12.06 -24.78 -37.94
CA SER A 299 -12.80 -25.15 -39.16
C SER A 299 -12.64 -26.63 -39.56
N LYS A 300 -11.93 -27.45 -38.77
CA LYS A 300 -11.70 -28.88 -39.07
C LYS A 300 -12.45 -29.87 -38.16
N ARG A 301 -13.52 -29.42 -37.51
CA ARG A 301 -14.54 -30.28 -36.90
C ARG A 301 -15.95 -29.77 -37.21
N VAL A 302 -16.26 -29.69 -38.50
CA VAL A 302 -17.66 -29.79 -38.93
C VAL A 302 -17.82 -31.17 -39.55
N THR A 303 -18.55 -31.98 -38.80
CA THR A 303 -19.22 -33.20 -39.20
C THR A 303 -19.51 -33.26 -40.70
N SER A 304 -19.04 -34.35 -41.29
CA SER A 304 -19.49 -34.92 -42.55
C SER A 304 -21.00 -34.77 -42.71
N ARG A 305 -21.41 -33.87 -43.61
CA ARG A 305 -22.67 -33.98 -44.34
C ARG A 305 -22.32 -34.28 -45.78
N GLU A 306 -22.57 -35.52 -46.16
CA GLU A 306 -22.54 -36.02 -47.53
C GLU A 306 -23.66 -35.33 -48.32
N GLN A 307 -23.38 -34.18 -48.93
CA GLN A 307 -24.13 -33.66 -50.08
C GLN A 307 -23.18 -32.77 -50.89
N PRO A 308 -23.11 -32.92 -52.23
CA PRO A 308 -22.28 -32.05 -53.05
C PRO A 308 -22.80 -30.62 -52.98
N VAL A 309 -21.96 -29.72 -52.47
CA VAL A 309 -22.25 -28.30 -52.34
C VAL A 309 -22.48 -27.70 -53.74
N SER A 310 -23.62 -27.03 -53.94
CA SER A 310 -23.94 -26.41 -55.22
C SER A 310 -23.08 -25.17 -55.46
N ALA A 311 -22.65 -24.93 -56.70
CA ALA A 311 -21.85 -23.74 -57.05
C ALA A 311 -22.53 -22.41 -56.66
N LYS A 312 -23.87 -22.42 -56.56
CA LYS A 312 -24.66 -21.28 -56.08
C LYS A 312 -24.42 -20.98 -54.59
N ASP A 313 -24.30 -22.01 -53.76
CA ASP A 313 -24.08 -21.86 -52.31
C ASP A 313 -22.65 -21.33 -52.03
N VAL A 314 -21.68 -21.77 -52.84
CA VAL A 314 -20.29 -21.26 -52.80
C VAL A 314 -20.25 -19.78 -53.18
N LEU A 315 -20.98 -19.37 -54.22
CA LEU A 315 -21.04 -17.96 -54.64
C LEU A 315 -21.74 -17.07 -53.61
N GLU A 316 -22.77 -17.58 -52.93
CA GLU A 316 -23.48 -16.85 -51.88
C GLU A 316 -22.59 -16.62 -50.65
N GLU A 317 -21.84 -17.64 -50.23
CA GLU A 317 -20.95 -17.51 -49.07
C GLU A 317 -19.70 -16.67 -49.40
N LEU A 318 -19.18 -16.76 -50.63
CA LEU A 318 -18.13 -15.86 -51.12
C LEU A 318 -18.61 -14.40 -51.14
N ALA A 319 -19.84 -14.15 -51.60
CA ALA A 319 -20.41 -12.81 -51.62
C ALA A 319 -20.62 -12.25 -50.21
N LYS A 320 -20.95 -13.11 -49.24
CA LYS A 320 -21.09 -12.74 -47.82
C LYS A 320 -19.73 -12.43 -47.19
N GLU A 321 -18.71 -13.23 -47.49
CA GLU A 321 -17.33 -12.99 -47.02
C GLU A 321 -16.74 -11.70 -47.63
N MET A 322 -16.99 -11.43 -48.92
CA MET A 322 -16.61 -10.17 -49.55
C MET A 322 -17.30 -8.95 -48.93
N ARG A 323 -18.57 -9.06 -48.55
CA ARG A 323 -19.28 -7.98 -47.84
C ARG A 323 -18.73 -7.75 -46.44
N ALA A 324 -18.38 -8.82 -45.73
CA ALA A 324 -17.74 -8.73 -44.42
C ALA A 324 -16.37 -8.05 -44.52
N ALA A 325 -15.53 -8.44 -45.49
CA ALA A 325 -14.22 -7.86 -45.74
C ALA A 325 -14.28 -6.37 -46.14
N ARG A 326 -15.30 -5.96 -46.92
CA ARG A 326 -15.52 -4.54 -47.25
C ARG A 326 -15.86 -3.72 -46.01
N LYS A 327 -16.75 -4.22 -45.16
CA LYS A 327 -17.15 -3.53 -43.91
C LYS A 327 -15.97 -3.39 -42.95
N GLU A 328 -15.12 -4.42 -42.86
CA GLU A 328 -13.89 -4.36 -42.06
C GLU A 328 -12.89 -3.33 -42.63
N SER A 329 -12.73 -3.28 -43.96
CA SER A 329 -11.86 -2.30 -44.63
C SER A 329 -12.32 -0.85 -44.42
N GLU A 330 -13.64 -0.61 -44.42
CA GLU A 330 -14.21 0.72 -44.13
C GLU A 330 -13.99 1.13 -42.67
N LEU A 331 -14.14 0.20 -41.73
CA LEU A 331 -13.86 0.44 -40.31
C LEU A 331 -12.38 0.78 -40.08
N LEU A 332 -11.48 0.03 -40.73
CA LEU A 332 -10.04 0.29 -40.65
C LEU A 332 -9.67 1.66 -41.24
N ARG A 333 -10.32 2.08 -42.33
CA ARG A 333 -10.14 3.44 -42.88
C ARG A 333 -10.59 4.51 -41.89
N GLY A 334 -11.71 4.32 -41.20
CA GLY A 334 -12.17 5.24 -40.16
C GLY A 334 -11.19 5.36 -38.99
N GLN A 335 -10.65 4.23 -38.53
CA GLN A 335 -9.62 4.23 -37.47
C GLN A 335 -8.33 4.92 -37.91
N LEU A 336 -7.92 4.72 -39.17
CA LEU A 336 -6.74 5.38 -39.73
C LEU A 336 -6.90 6.91 -39.73
N GLU A 337 -8.05 7.41 -40.16
CA GLU A 337 -8.33 8.86 -40.19
C GLU A 337 -8.35 9.46 -38.77
N GLU A 338 -8.92 8.74 -37.79
CA GLU A 338 -8.88 9.16 -36.38
C GLU A 338 -7.44 9.21 -35.85
N THR A 339 -6.59 8.22 -36.18
CA THR A 339 -5.19 8.25 -35.77
C THR A 339 -4.41 9.38 -36.43
N LYS A 340 -4.72 9.71 -37.69
CA LYS A 340 -4.11 10.82 -38.41
C LYS A 340 -4.44 12.17 -37.76
N MET A 341 -5.70 12.38 -37.37
CA MET A 341 -6.09 13.59 -36.62
C MET A 341 -5.37 13.70 -35.27
N LYS A 342 -5.23 12.58 -34.52
CA LYS A 342 -4.48 12.59 -33.25
C LYS A 342 -3.00 12.90 -33.44
N VAL A 343 -2.40 12.44 -34.55
CA VAL A 343 -1.00 12.77 -34.87
C VAL A 343 -0.86 14.25 -35.22
N SER A 344 -1.77 14.83 -36.00
CA SER A 344 -1.72 16.28 -36.30
C SER A 344 -1.91 17.13 -35.04
N ASP A 345 -2.80 16.74 -34.12
CA ASP A 345 -2.98 17.45 -32.86
C ASP A 345 -1.70 17.42 -31.99
N LEU A 346 -1.03 16.26 -31.95
CA LEU A 346 0.25 16.10 -31.26
C LEU A 346 1.37 16.92 -31.92
N GLU A 347 1.39 17.04 -33.25
CA GLU A 347 2.34 17.90 -33.96
C GLU A 347 2.17 19.38 -33.59
N VAL A 348 0.93 19.86 -33.52
CA VAL A 348 0.62 21.24 -33.09
C VAL A 348 1.02 21.46 -31.63
N GLU A 349 0.79 20.50 -30.74
CA GLU A 349 1.22 20.62 -29.33
C GLU A 349 2.76 20.63 -29.22
N LEU A 350 3.46 19.86 -30.05
CA LEU A 350 4.91 19.81 -30.10
C LEU A 350 5.47 21.16 -30.59
N GLU A 351 4.88 21.75 -31.62
CA GLU A 351 5.24 23.09 -32.10
C GLU A 351 5.04 24.15 -31.01
N LYS A 352 3.89 24.14 -30.32
CA LYS A 352 3.63 25.04 -29.18
C LYS A 352 4.66 24.87 -28.07
N LYS A 353 5.02 23.63 -27.73
CA LYS A 353 6.04 23.33 -26.71
C LYS A 353 7.44 23.76 -27.14
N THR A 354 7.74 23.73 -28.44
CA THR A 354 9.02 24.18 -28.99
C THR A 354 9.13 25.71 -28.86
N ILE A 355 8.08 26.46 -29.21
CA ILE A 355 8.01 27.91 -29.02
C ILE A 355 8.15 28.28 -27.52
N GLU A 356 7.52 27.52 -26.61
CA GLU A 356 7.69 27.72 -25.16
C GLU A 356 9.15 27.53 -24.72
N LEU A 357 9.86 26.54 -25.27
CA LEU A 357 11.26 26.26 -24.94
C LEU A 357 12.20 27.34 -25.48
N GLU A 358 11.98 27.80 -26.72
CA GLU A 358 12.73 28.92 -27.30
C GLU A 358 12.54 30.20 -26.49
N GLY A 359 11.31 30.46 -26.01
CA GLY A 359 11.05 31.58 -25.09
C GLY A 359 11.81 31.46 -23.77
N ILE A 360 11.87 30.28 -23.16
CA ILE A 360 12.67 30.05 -21.94
C ILE A 360 14.16 30.25 -22.21
N GLN A 361 14.65 29.83 -23.38
CA GLN A 361 16.04 30.01 -23.77
C GLN A 361 16.37 31.50 -23.97
N ALA A 362 15.49 32.28 -24.59
CA ALA A 362 15.66 33.73 -24.71
C ALA A 362 15.74 34.42 -23.34
N ILE A 363 14.86 34.05 -22.38
CA ILE A 363 14.93 34.55 -21.01
C ILE A 363 16.26 34.20 -20.34
N SER A 364 16.78 32.98 -20.57
CA SER A 364 18.05 32.58 -19.98
C SER A 364 19.23 33.42 -20.48
N VAL A 365 19.23 33.77 -21.78
CA VAL A 365 20.24 34.64 -22.40
C VAL A 365 20.12 36.07 -21.90
N ASP A 366 18.90 36.61 -21.78
CA ASP A 366 18.68 37.96 -21.22
C ASP A 366 19.05 38.04 -19.73
N MET A 367 18.76 36.99 -18.94
CA MET A 367 19.17 36.93 -17.54
C MET A 367 20.69 36.87 -17.41
N GLU A 368 21.38 36.13 -18.29
CA GLU A 368 22.84 36.08 -18.36
C GLU A 368 23.44 37.44 -18.75
N ARG A 369 22.81 38.16 -19.68
CA ARG A 369 23.18 39.54 -20.04
C ARG A 369 23.01 40.51 -18.86
N ILE A 370 21.90 40.43 -18.11
CA ILE A 370 21.68 41.24 -16.90
C ILE A 370 22.74 40.95 -15.82
N ILE A 371 23.17 39.69 -15.69
CA ILE A 371 24.25 39.31 -14.78
C ILE A 371 25.58 39.94 -15.23
N GLN A 372 25.91 39.87 -16.52
CA GLN A 372 27.13 40.47 -17.08
C GLN A 372 27.14 42.00 -17.01
N GLU A 373 26.00 42.67 -17.22
CA GLU A 373 25.86 44.11 -17.07
C GLU A 373 26.00 44.56 -15.61
N ASN A 374 25.56 43.75 -14.64
CA ASN A 374 25.76 44.00 -13.20
C ASN A 374 27.18 43.66 -12.70
N GLU A 375 27.97 42.88 -13.44
CA GLU A 375 29.37 42.58 -13.10
C GLU A 375 30.35 43.71 -13.49
N GLN A 376 29.90 44.75 -14.24
CA GLN A 376 30.75 45.91 -14.56
C GLN A 376 30.85 46.87 -13.36
N PRO A 377 32.05 47.12 -12.81
CA PRO A 377 32.23 47.91 -11.61
C PRO A 377 32.28 49.39 -11.99
N GLY A 378 31.14 50.08 -11.99
CA GLY A 378 31.21 51.53 -12.18
C GLY A 378 29.95 52.32 -12.51
N ASN A 379 28.77 51.99 -12.00
CA ASN A 379 27.83 53.00 -11.52
C ASN A 379 26.59 52.36 -10.89
N LYS A 380 26.28 52.78 -9.66
CA LYS A 380 25.06 52.46 -8.92
C LYS A 380 24.78 50.97 -8.72
N ASN A 381 25.41 50.42 -7.69
CA ASN A 381 24.71 49.45 -6.84
C ASN A 381 23.44 50.13 -6.31
N LEU A 382 22.32 49.98 -7.01
CA LEU A 382 20.99 50.11 -6.42
C LEU A 382 20.87 48.97 -5.42
N SER A 383 21.42 49.21 -4.23
CA SER A 383 21.08 48.44 -3.06
C SER A 383 19.56 48.44 -2.97
N LEU A 384 18.93 47.26 -3.03
CA LEU A 384 17.49 47.07 -2.82
C LEU A 384 17.00 47.68 -1.50
N MET A 385 17.92 48.04 -0.59
CA MET A 385 17.66 48.81 0.62
C MET A 385 17.28 50.28 0.33
N ASP A 386 17.81 50.88 -0.74
CA ASP A 386 17.69 52.32 -1.05
C ASP A 386 16.42 52.67 -1.85
N SER A 387 15.80 51.71 -2.53
CA SER A 387 14.44 51.89 -3.11
C SER A 387 13.32 51.71 -2.08
N VAL A 388 13.57 51.10 -0.93
CA VAL A 388 12.57 50.98 0.15
C VAL A 388 12.62 52.18 1.09
N MET A 389 13.79 52.82 1.28
CA MET A 389 13.92 53.94 2.22
C MET A 389 13.28 55.25 1.74
N VAL A 390 12.92 55.37 0.45
CA VAL A 390 12.24 56.56 -0.09
C VAL A 390 10.72 56.38 -0.18
N GLY A 391 10.20 55.14 -0.14
CA GLY A 391 8.77 54.85 -0.19
C GLY A 391 8.05 54.84 1.17
N ASP A 392 8.78 54.66 2.26
CA ASP A 392 8.22 54.30 3.57
C ASP A 392 7.85 55.51 4.48
N ASN A 393 8.04 56.74 3.99
CA ASN A 393 7.60 57.95 4.71
C ASN A 393 6.16 58.38 4.38
N LEU A 394 5.43 57.61 3.57
CA LEU A 394 4.04 57.93 3.16
C LEU A 394 2.97 56.97 3.69
N PHE A 395 3.36 55.86 4.32
CA PHE A 395 2.41 54.94 4.97
C PHE A 395 2.84 54.65 6.40
N ASN A 396 2.06 55.14 7.35
CA ASN A 396 2.22 54.84 8.77
C ASN A 396 2.27 53.33 9.00
N GLY A 397 3.46 52.85 9.37
CA GLY A 397 3.72 51.79 10.34
C GLY A 397 2.76 50.61 10.37
N ASP A 398 3.05 49.60 9.57
CA ASP A 398 2.89 48.22 10.02
C ASP A 398 4.16 47.44 9.66
N LYS A 399 4.89 46.98 10.68
CA LYS A 399 6.17 46.29 10.51
C LYS A 399 5.91 44.93 9.88
N ILE A 400 6.04 44.84 8.57
CA ILE A 400 6.08 43.55 7.87
C ILE A 400 7.51 43.01 7.98
N ASP A 401 7.80 42.28 9.06
CA ASP A 401 8.97 41.40 9.13
C ASP A 401 8.71 40.16 8.24
N GLN A 402 8.72 40.33 6.92
CA GLN A 402 8.88 39.22 6.00
C GLN A 402 10.36 39.11 5.62
N GLN A 403 11.02 38.09 6.17
CA GLN A 403 12.27 37.58 5.62
C GLN A 403 12.06 37.32 4.12
N ILE A 404 12.73 38.09 3.28
CA ILE A 404 12.80 37.82 1.84
C ILE A 404 13.52 36.49 1.68
N VAL A 405 12.76 35.40 1.57
CA VAL A 405 13.30 34.07 1.30
C VAL A 405 13.77 34.04 -0.15
N ASN A 406 15.07 34.23 -0.34
CA ASN A 406 15.74 34.28 -1.63
C ASN A 406 15.89 32.84 -2.20
N ASP A 407 14.78 32.15 -2.50
CA ASP A 407 14.80 30.82 -3.12
C ASP A 407 15.03 30.96 -4.64
N PRO A 408 16.17 30.52 -5.19
CA PRO A 408 16.49 30.63 -6.61
C PRO A 408 15.42 30.00 -7.50
N LYS A 409 14.75 28.95 -7.02
CA LYS A 409 13.72 28.23 -7.76
C LYS A 409 12.40 29.02 -7.83
N ALA A 410 12.06 29.74 -6.77
CA ALA A 410 10.88 30.59 -6.74
C ALA A 410 11.07 31.81 -7.66
N ILE A 411 12.28 32.39 -7.66
CA ILE A 411 12.65 33.53 -8.51
C ILE A 411 12.65 33.13 -9.98
N ALA A 412 13.27 32.00 -10.34
CA ALA A 412 13.25 31.50 -11.72
C ALA A 412 11.81 31.22 -12.20
N LYS A 413 10.96 30.67 -11.32
CA LYS A 413 9.55 30.44 -11.65
C LYS A 413 8.79 31.75 -11.85
N ALA A 414 8.97 32.73 -10.96
CA ALA A 414 8.34 34.04 -11.05
C ALA A 414 8.78 34.81 -12.31
N ALA A 415 10.07 34.74 -12.68
CA ALA A 415 10.59 35.37 -13.89
C ALA A 415 9.99 34.75 -15.17
N ILE A 416 9.89 33.42 -15.23
CA ILE A 416 9.25 32.71 -16.35
C ILE A 416 7.75 33.06 -16.43
N GLU A 417 7.07 33.18 -15.28
CA GLU A 417 5.64 33.50 -15.21
C GLU A 417 5.35 34.95 -15.61
N ALA A 418 6.19 35.90 -15.18
CA ALA A 418 6.11 37.30 -15.58
C ALA A 418 6.36 37.49 -17.08
N TYR A 419 7.33 36.77 -17.66
CA TYR A 419 7.58 36.81 -19.10
C TYR A 419 6.39 36.25 -19.90
N LYS A 420 5.78 35.15 -19.42
CA LYS A 420 4.57 34.58 -20.04
C LYS A 420 3.39 35.57 -19.99
N ALA A 421 3.20 36.26 -18.88
CA ALA A 421 2.17 37.29 -18.74
C ALA A 421 2.41 38.47 -19.69
N GLY A 422 3.65 38.99 -19.76
CA GLY A 422 4.00 40.09 -20.66
C GLY A 422 3.83 39.76 -22.14
N ARG A 423 3.99 38.49 -22.54
CA ARG A 423 3.73 38.06 -23.93
C ARG A 423 2.24 37.93 -24.25
N GLN A 424 1.43 37.51 -23.28
CA GLN A 424 -0.03 37.51 -23.42
C GLN A 424 -0.61 38.92 -23.51
N ASP A 425 -0.06 39.87 -22.75
CA ASP A 425 -0.45 41.28 -22.83
C ASP A 425 -0.08 41.88 -24.20
N LEU A 426 1.09 41.56 -24.76
CA LEU A 426 1.48 41.97 -26.12
C LEU A 426 0.58 41.37 -27.21
N GLU A 427 0.26 40.08 -27.13
CA GLU A 427 -0.70 39.45 -28.05
C GLU A 427 -2.11 40.07 -27.91
N SER A 428 -2.51 40.53 -26.72
CA SER A 428 -3.80 41.22 -26.53
C SER A 428 -3.84 42.67 -27.06
N ILE A 429 -2.69 43.36 -27.06
CA ILE A 429 -2.56 44.74 -27.58
C ILE A 429 -2.51 44.75 -29.11
N GLU A 430 -2.01 43.70 -29.75
CA GLU A 430 -1.94 43.57 -31.21
C GLU A 430 -3.31 43.33 -31.87
N PHE A 431 -4.35 42.97 -31.10
CA PHE A 431 -5.73 42.82 -31.57
C PHE A 431 -6.64 44.05 -31.35
N ASP A 432 -6.13 45.13 -30.75
CA ASP A 432 -6.89 46.35 -30.43
C ASP A 432 -6.47 47.59 -31.26
N PHE A 433 -5.81 47.39 -32.40
CA PHE A 433 -5.53 48.44 -33.40
C PHE A 433 -6.12 48.12 -34.79
#